data_AF-A0A3N5YDD9-F1
#
_entry.id   AF-A0A3N5YDD9-F1
#
_cell.length_a   1.000
_cell.length_b   1.000
_cell.length_c   1.000
_cell.angle_alpha   90.00
_cell.angle_beta   90.00
_cell.angle_gamma   90.00
#
_symmetry.space_group_name_H-M   'P 1'
#
loop_
_entity.id
_entity.type
_entity.pdbx_description
1 polymer ?
#
loop_
_entity_poly.entity_id
_entity_poly.type
_entity_poly.pdbx_seq_one_letter_code
_entity_poly.pdbx_strand_id
1 'polypeptide(L)'
;MTPIDPAKFRDINPGERLLMGPGPSDVPARVLQAMAAPCIGHLDPYFLATMNETQQLLRHLFQTGNALTMPVSATGSAGMEACFVNLVECGDEVVVA
;
A
#
# COMPACT_ATOMS: atom_id res chain seq x y z
N MET A 1 32.99 -9.03 16.96
CA MET A 1 31.53 -8.79 17.03
C MET A 1 31.00 -9.54 18.23
N THR A 2 30.32 -8.86 19.15
CA THR A 2 29.72 -9.52 20.33
C THR A 2 28.58 -10.44 19.87
N PRO A 3 28.49 -11.70 20.34
CA PRO A 3 27.41 -12.60 19.97
C PRO A 3 26.05 -12.03 20.40
N ILE A 4 25.07 -12.11 19.51
CA ILE A 4 23.67 -11.79 19.83
C ILE A 4 23.08 -12.97 20.61
N ASP A 5 22.37 -12.68 21.70
CA ASP A 5 21.63 -13.66 22.51
C ASP A 5 20.14 -13.65 22.08
N PRO A 6 19.65 -14.70 21.37
CA PRO A 6 18.28 -14.76 20.90
C PRO A 6 17.23 -14.73 22.02
N ALA A 7 17.58 -15.17 23.23
CA ALA A 7 16.64 -15.22 24.35
C ALA A 7 16.23 -13.82 24.86
N LYS A 8 16.93 -12.76 24.44
CA LYS A 8 16.59 -11.38 24.79
C LYS A 8 15.48 -10.77 23.94
N PHE A 9 15.11 -11.42 22.83
CA PHE A 9 14.05 -10.95 21.95
C PHE A 9 12.73 -11.63 22.33
N ARG A 10 11.70 -10.83 22.55
CA ARG A 10 10.33 -11.29 22.84
C ARG A 10 9.49 -11.24 21.57
N ASP A 11 8.37 -11.95 21.59
CA ASP A 11 7.36 -11.84 20.54
C ASP A 11 6.86 -10.40 20.39
N ILE A 12 6.54 -10.03 19.15
CA ILE A 12 6.04 -8.69 18.81
C ILE A 12 4.63 -8.52 19.38
N ASN A 13 4.49 -7.63 20.36
CA ASN A 13 3.21 -7.23 20.93
C ASN A 13 3.21 -5.71 21.22
N PRO A 14 2.84 -4.86 20.24
CA PRO A 14 2.83 -3.40 20.42
C PRO A 14 1.68 -2.90 21.33
N GLY A 15 0.69 -3.76 21.60
CA GLY A 15 -0.56 -3.39 22.27
C GLY A 15 -1.45 -2.48 21.42
N GLU A 16 -2.65 -2.19 21.92
CA GLU A 16 -3.61 -1.32 21.23
C GLU A 16 -3.31 0.16 21.49
N ARG A 17 -3.58 1.00 20.49
CA ARG A 17 -3.55 2.47 20.58
C ARG A 17 -4.77 3.01 19.83
N LEU A 18 -5.29 4.13 20.30
CA LEU A 18 -6.27 4.91 19.54
C LEU A 18 -5.50 5.96 18.73
N LEU A 19 -5.48 5.80 17.41
CA LEU A 19 -4.68 6.65 16.52
C LEU A 19 -5.49 7.87 16.05
N MET A 20 -5.42 8.96 16.80
CA MET A 20 -6.11 10.24 16.51
C MET A 20 -5.20 11.29 15.82
N GLY A 21 -4.01 10.90 15.38
CA GLY A 21 -3.09 11.75 14.64
C GLY A 21 -3.44 11.85 13.15
N PRO A 22 -2.63 12.57 12.34
CA PRO A 22 -2.87 12.70 10.89
C PRO A 22 -2.59 11.41 10.09
N GLY A 23 -2.07 10.37 10.73
CA GLY A 23 -1.82 9.08 10.13
C GLY A 23 -0.75 8.28 10.87
N PRO A 24 -0.76 6.94 10.75
CA PRO A 24 -1.81 6.12 10.15
C PRO A 24 -3.10 6.12 11.00
N SER A 25 -4.21 5.65 10.43
CA SER A 25 -5.46 5.39 11.19
C SER A 25 -5.49 3.96 11.72
N ASP A 26 -6.39 3.70 12.68
CA ASP A 26 -6.66 2.33 13.13
C ASP A 26 -7.14 1.45 11.97
N VAL A 27 -6.59 0.23 11.88
CA VAL A 27 -6.91 -0.72 10.82
C VAL A 27 -8.08 -1.61 11.27
N PRO A 28 -9.18 -1.71 10.50
CA PRO A 28 -10.29 -2.60 10.86
C PRO A 28 -9.84 -4.05 11.00
N ALA A 29 -10.34 -4.77 12.03
CA ALA A 29 -9.94 -6.14 12.32
C ALA A 29 -10.05 -7.11 11.12
N ARG A 30 -11.08 -6.93 10.26
CA ARG A 30 -11.26 -7.71 9.03
C ARG A 30 -10.08 -7.59 8.05
N VAL A 31 -9.42 -6.44 7.99
CA VAL A 31 -8.28 -6.19 7.10
C VAL A 31 -7.03 -6.85 7.66
N LEU A 32 -6.79 -6.74 8.98
CA LEU A 32 -5.69 -7.43 9.66
C LEU A 32 -5.80 -8.96 9.50
N GLN A 33 -7.00 -9.51 9.61
CA GLN A 33 -7.25 -10.93 9.37
C GLN A 33 -6.94 -11.33 7.92
N ALA A 34 -7.33 -10.50 6.93
CA ALA A 34 -7.01 -10.76 5.53
C ALA A 34 -5.50 -10.71 5.25
N MET A 35 -4.76 -9.80 5.90
CA MET A 35 -3.29 -9.72 5.77
C MET A 35 -2.55 -10.92 6.37
N ALA A 36 -3.18 -11.69 7.26
CA ALA A 36 -2.62 -12.90 7.84
C ALA A 36 -2.84 -14.16 6.97
N ALA A 37 -3.50 -14.03 5.81
CA ALA A 37 -3.73 -15.13 4.90
C ALA A 37 -2.41 -15.65 4.28
N PRO A 38 -2.36 -16.93 3.85
CA PRO A 38 -1.17 -17.48 3.18
C PRO A 38 -0.79 -16.70 1.92
N CYS A 39 0.51 -16.56 1.69
CA CYS A 39 1.02 -15.96 0.46
C CYS A 39 0.69 -16.83 -0.76
N ILE A 40 0.38 -16.17 -1.88
CA ILE A 40 0.17 -16.78 -3.20
C ILE A 40 1.15 -16.18 -4.22
N GLY A 41 1.29 -16.82 -5.38
CA GLY A 41 2.16 -16.33 -6.44
C GLY A 41 1.66 -15.01 -7.04
N HIS A 42 2.58 -14.15 -7.49
CA HIS A 42 2.24 -12.84 -8.09
C HIS A 42 1.53 -12.94 -9.47
N LEU A 43 1.51 -14.13 -10.08
CA LEU A 43 0.75 -14.43 -11.30
C LEU A 43 -0.34 -15.49 -11.05
N ASP A 44 -0.63 -15.79 -9.78
CA ASP A 44 -1.69 -16.72 -9.42
C ASP A 44 -3.05 -16.18 -9.92
N PRO A 45 -3.92 -17.00 -10.54
CA PRO A 45 -5.23 -16.56 -11.01
C PRO A 45 -6.07 -15.85 -9.94
N TYR A 46 -5.97 -16.27 -8.68
CA TYR A 46 -6.65 -15.63 -7.57
C TYR A 46 -6.13 -14.21 -7.32
N PHE A 47 -4.81 -14.02 -7.38
CA PHE A 47 -4.20 -12.69 -7.26
C PHE A 47 -4.64 -11.76 -8.38
N LEU A 48 -4.63 -12.25 -9.63
CA LEU A 48 -5.05 -11.46 -10.79
C LEU A 48 -6.53 -11.06 -10.71
N ALA A 49 -7.41 -11.96 -10.25
CA ALA A 49 -8.82 -11.64 -9.99
C ALA A 49 -8.97 -10.56 -8.91
N THR A 50 -8.27 -10.72 -7.78
CA THR A 50 -8.25 -9.73 -6.69
C THR A 50 -7.73 -8.36 -7.16
N MET A 51 -6.71 -8.34 -8.01
CA MET A 51 -6.18 -7.12 -8.62
C MET A 51 -7.24 -6.44 -9.50
N ASN A 52 -7.95 -7.20 -10.35
CA ASN A 52 -9.03 -6.68 -11.18
C ASN A 52 -10.18 -6.08 -10.36
N GLU A 53 -10.58 -6.74 -9.27
CA GLU A 53 -11.58 -6.22 -8.33
C GLU A 53 -11.08 -4.93 -7.66
N THR A 54 -9.81 -4.90 -7.25
CA THR A 54 -9.20 -3.70 -6.64
C THR A 54 -9.21 -2.53 -7.61
N GLN A 55 -8.89 -2.74 -8.89
CA GLN A 55 -8.96 -1.69 -9.92
C GLN A 55 -10.40 -1.17 -10.13
N GLN A 56 -11.41 -2.04 -10.06
CA GLN A 56 -12.82 -1.63 -10.12
C GLN A 56 -13.21 -0.77 -8.91
N LEU A 57 -12.81 -1.18 -7.71
CA LEU A 57 -13.07 -0.45 -6.48
C LEU A 57 -12.35 0.90 -6.44
N LEU A 58 -11.12 0.99 -6.96
CA LEU A 58 -10.39 2.26 -7.07
C LEU A 58 -11.07 3.22 -8.06
N ARG A 59 -11.57 2.72 -9.19
CA ARG A 59 -12.37 3.55 -10.14
C ARG A 59 -13.64 4.07 -9.50
N HIS A 60 -14.31 3.24 -8.69
CA HIS A 60 -15.45 3.68 -7.90
C HIS A 60 -15.04 4.73 -6.86
N LEU A 61 -13.96 4.52 -6.10
CA LEU A 61 -13.49 5.47 -5.10
C LEU A 61 -13.13 6.84 -5.70
N PHE A 62 -12.38 6.84 -6.80
CA PHE A 62 -11.96 8.07 -7.49
C PHE A 62 -13.01 8.65 -8.44
N GLN A 63 -14.16 7.98 -8.60
CA GLN A 63 -15.23 8.41 -9.52
C GLN A 63 -14.71 8.64 -10.95
N THR A 64 -13.95 7.67 -11.48
CA THR A 64 -13.31 7.77 -12.80
C THR A 64 -13.63 6.58 -13.70
N GLY A 65 -13.69 6.85 -15.02
CA GLY A 65 -13.79 5.83 -16.07
C GLY A 65 -12.44 5.34 -16.60
N ASN A 66 -11.32 5.86 -16.11
CA ASN A 66 -9.99 5.56 -16.64
C ASN A 66 -9.65 4.07 -16.49
N ALA A 67 -9.45 3.38 -17.61
CA ALA A 67 -9.11 1.96 -17.61
C ALA A 67 -7.82 1.67 -16.82
N LEU A 68 -6.84 2.56 -16.93
CA LEU A 68 -5.57 2.48 -16.21
C LEU A 68 -5.68 3.07 -14.81
N THR A 69 -6.40 2.39 -13.92
CA THR A 69 -6.52 2.75 -12.50
C THR A 69 -6.06 1.58 -11.65
N MET A 70 -4.87 1.68 -11.05
CA MET A 70 -4.22 0.56 -10.36
C MET A 70 -3.48 1.01 -9.09
N PRO A 71 -3.28 0.10 -8.12
CA PRO A 71 -2.42 0.38 -6.97
C PRO A 71 -0.93 0.34 -7.35
N VAL A 72 -0.13 1.17 -6.70
CA VAL A 72 1.34 1.14 -6.77
C VAL A 72 1.87 0.44 -5.52
N SER A 73 2.79 -0.50 -5.67
CA SER A 73 3.38 -1.25 -4.55
C SER A 73 4.42 -0.43 -3.78
N ALA A 74 3.97 0.66 -3.15
CA ALA A 74 4.80 1.59 -2.39
C ALA A 74 3.93 2.46 -1.45
N THR A 75 4.55 3.35 -0.68
CA THR A 75 3.84 4.32 0.17
C THR A 75 3.26 5.48 -0.66
N GLY A 76 2.44 6.34 -0.05
CA GLY A 76 1.74 7.42 -0.76
C GLY A 76 2.65 8.36 -1.56
N SER A 77 3.84 8.70 -1.04
CA SER A 77 4.81 9.57 -1.74
C SER A 77 5.28 8.98 -3.07
N ALA A 78 5.39 7.66 -3.16
CA ALA A 78 5.77 7.00 -4.42
C ALA A 78 4.63 7.05 -5.46
N GLY A 79 3.37 7.26 -5.05
CA GLY A 79 2.28 7.56 -5.97
C GLY A 79 2.46 8.93 -6.64
N MET A 80 2.88 9.94 -5.87
CA MET A 80 3.25 11.25 -6.43
C MET A 80 4.46 11.13 -7.37
N GLU A 81 5.50 10.39 -6.94
CA GLU A 81 6.69 10.15 -7.75
C GLU A 81 6.34 9.43 -9.05
N ALA A 82 5.51 8.38 -9.01
CA ALA A 82 5.07 7.65 -10.19
C ALA A 82 4.37 8.56 -11.21
N CYS A 83 3.55 9.52 -10.77
CA CYS A 83 2.95 10.51 -11.67
C CYS A 83 4.02 11.42 -12.30
N PHE A 84 4.93 11.98 -11.49
CA PHE A 84 5.96 12.91 -11.99
C PHE A 84 6.93 12.24 -12.97
N VAL A 85 7.50 11.10 -12.61
CA VAL A 85 8.54 10.43 -13.42
C VAL A 85 8.01 9.87 -14.74
N ASN A 86 6.70 9.67 -14.87
CA ASN A 86 6.08 9.21 -16.13
C ASN A 86 5.53 10.35 -17.00
N LEU A 87 5.31 11.55 -16.45
CA LEU A 87 4.62 12.64 -17.15
C LEU A 87 5.48 13.87 -17.41
N VAL A 88 6.61 14.02 -16.72
CA VAL A 88 7.48 15.20 -16.78
C VAL A 88 8.85 14.82 -17.32
N GLU A 89 9.31 15.55 -18.33
CA GLU A 89 10.64 15.43 -18.92
C GLU A 89 11.56 16.59 -18.51
N CYS A 90 12.85 16.45 -18.79
CA CYS A 90 13.82 17.52 -18.51
C CYS A 90 13.52 18.75 -19.38
N GLY A 91 13.23 19.88 -18.74
CA GLY A 91 12.91 21.14 -19.41
C GLY A 91 11.44 21.53 -19.36
N ASP A 92 10.55 20.64 -18.87
CA ASP A 92 9.15 20.97 -18.68
C ASP A 92 8.93 21.95 -17.53
N GLU A 93 8.00 22.88 -17.72
CA GLU A 93 7.53 23.78 -16.66
C GLU A 93 6.35 23.14 -15.90
N VAL A 94 6.47 23.03 -14.57
CA VAL A 94 5.43 22.45 -13.70
C VAL A 94 4.93 23.50 -12.72
N VAL A 95 3.60 23.63 -12.60
CA VAL A 95 2.95 24.50 -11.61
C VAL A 95 2.51 23.67 -10.40
N VAL A 96 2.87 24.12 -9.20
CA VAL A 96 2.45 23.52 -7.92
C VAL A 96 1.55 24.51 -7.19
N ALA A 97 0.38 24.05 -6.74
CA ALA A 97 -0.63 24.85 -6.03
C ALA A 97 -0.92 24.28 -4.64
#